data_AF-A0A844U7X3-F1
#
_entry.id   AF-A0A844U7X3-F1
#
_cell.length_a   1.000
_cell.length_b   1.000
_cell.length_c   1.000
_cell.angle_alpha   90.00
_cell.angle_beta   90.00
_cell.angle_gamma   90.00
#
_symmetry.space_group_name_H-M   'P 1'
#
loop_
_entity.id
_entity.type
_entity.pdbx_description
1 polymer ?
#
loop_
_entity_poly.entity_id
_entity_poly.type
_entity_poly.pdbx_seq_one_letter_code
_entity_poly.pdbx_strand_id
1 'polypeptide(L)'
;GQIKQDQSELAKEHCSKNIDSLELKEKVTQLNKQRADLPKPTAKQLKQLQEEHLPRLEKYEQQLETLGTRNSYSKTDPDATFMRMKEDHMKNGQLKPAYNTQISTENQFITHYTIAQK
;
A
#
# COMPACT_ATOMS: atom_id res chain seq x y z
N GLY A 1 7.08 -7.22 24.79
CA GLY A 1 6.02 -6.40 25.40
C GLY A 1 4.71 -6.91 24.86
N GLN A 2 3.81 -7.33 25.75
CA GLN A 2 2.55 -8.04 25.43
C GLN A 2 1.77 -7.43 24.26
N ILE A 3 1.77 -6.09 24.15
CA ILE A 3 1.12 -5.34 23.06
C ILE A 3 1.58 -5.75 21.65
N LYS A 4 2.87 -6.13 21.46
CA LYS A 4 3.39 -6.58 20.16
C LYS A 4 2.97 -8.02 19.82
N GLN A 5 2.75 -8.85 20.83
CA GLN A 5 2.29 -10.24 20.65
C GLN A 5 0.79 -10.25 20.33
N ASP A 6 0.00 -9.45 21.04
CA ASP A 6 -1.46 -9.36 20.83
C ASP A 6 -1.80 -8.86 19.41
N GLN A 7 -1.08 -7.86 18.89
CA GLN A 7 -1.25 -7.40 17.51
C GLN A 7 -0.88 -8.46 16.46
N SER A 8 0.07 -9.34 16.78
CA SER A 8 0.52 -10.41 15.89
C SER A 8 -0.41 -11.63 15.89
N GLU A 9 -1.19 -11.82 16.95
CA GLU A 9 -2.16 -12.91 17.09
C GLU A 9 -3.52 -12.54 16.48
N LEU A 10 -3.99 -11.30 16.66
CA LEU A 10 -5.18 -10.76 15.99
C LEU A 10 -5.07 -10.73 14.45
N ALA A 11 -3.85 -10.62 13.91
CA ALA A 11 -3.61 -10.64 12.47
C ALA A 11 -3.63 -12.05 11.85
N LYS A 12 -3.53 -13.12 12.67
CA LYS A 12 -3.41 -14.51 12.19
C LYS A 12 -4.75 -15.21 11.98
N GLU A 13 -5.83 -14.79 12.64
CA GLU A 13 -7.11 -15.51 12.60
C GLU A 13 -8.04 -15.16 11.43
N HIS A 14 -7.68 -14.18 10.57
CA HIS A 14 -8.43 -13.88 9.35
C HIS A 14 -7.52 -13.54 8.16
N CYS A 15 -6.49 -14.34 7.90
CA CYS A 15 -5.84 -14.28 6.59
C CYS A 15 -6.66 -15.11 5.60
N SER A 16 -7.72 -14.48 5.07
CA SER A 16 -8.34 -14.89 3.81
C SER A 16 -7.22 -15.13 2.79
N LYS A 17 -7.35 -16.18 1.97
CA LYS A 17 -6.47 -16.43 0.82
C LYS A 17 -6.18 -15.11 0.10
N ASN A 18 -4.92 -14.86 -0.27
CA ASN A 18 -4.54 -13.67 -1.03
C ASN A 18 -5.38 -13.65 -2.32
N ILE A 19 -6.34 -12.73 -2.43
CA ILE A 19 -7.23 -12.64 -3.60
C ILE A 19 -6.52 -11.78 -4.62
N ASP A 20 -6.17 -12.37 -5.75
CA ASP A 20 -5.62 -11.67 -6.92
C ASP A 20 -6.75 -11.00 -7.72
N SER A 21 -6.54 -9.74 -8.13
CA SER A 21 -7.46 -9.01 -8.99
C SER A 21 -7.72 -9.71 -10.32
N LEU A 22 -6.74 -10.43 -10.87
CA LEU A 22 -6.88 -11.20 -12.10
C LEU A 22 -7.89 -12.34 -11.93
N GLU A 23 -7.70 -13.17 -10.91
CA GLU A 23 -8.63 -14.26 -10.60
C GLU A 23 -10.04 -13.74 -10.31
N LEU A 24 -10.14 -12.63 -9.58
CA LEU A 24 -11.42 -12.00 -9.26
C LEU A 24 -12.12 -11.52 -10.53
N LYS A 25 -11.38 -10.89 -11.43
CA LYS A 25 -11.87 -10.38 -12.72
C LYS A 25 -12.38 -11.53 -13.59
N GLU A 26 -11.64 -12.62 -13.70
CA GLU A 26 -12.08 -13.81 -14.43
C GLU A 26 -13.40 -14.34 -13.87
N LYS A 27 -13.50 -14.53 -12.55
CA LYS A 27 -14.74 -14.99 -11.91
C LYS A 27 -15.91 -14.04 -12.13
N VAL A 28 -15.69 -12.72 -12.05
CA VAL A 28 -16.71 -11.71 -12.35
C VAL A 28 -17.20 -11.79 -13.79
N THR A 29 -16.28 -11.98 -14.75
CA THR A 29 -16.67 -12.12 -16.17
C THR A 29 -17.48 -13.38 -16.41
N GLN A 30 -17.16 -14.50 -15.75
CA GLN A 30 -17.92 -15.74 -15.83
C GLN A 30 -19.34 -15.57 -15.27
N LEU A 31 -19.47 -14.97 -14.09
CA LEU A 31 -20.78 -14.71 -13.45
C LEU A 31 -21.63 -13.73 -14.27
N ASN A 32 -21.01 -12.73 -14.91
CA ASN A 32 -21.73 -11.81 -15.78
C ASN A 32 -22.30 -12.48 -17.05
N LYS A 33 -21.69 -13.56 -17.55
CA LYS A 33 -22.24 -14.35 -18.68
C LYS A 33 -23.54 -15.07 -18.29
N GLN A 34 -23.65 -15.50 -17.03
CA GLN A 34 -24.83 -16.21 -16.49
C GLN A 34 -25.81 -15.27 -15.78
N ARG A 35 -25.69 -13.95 -16.01
CA ARG A 35 -26.42 -12.93 -15.26
C ARG A 35 -27.94 -13.00 -15.41
N ALA A 36 -28.45 -13.53 -16.53
CA ALA A 36 -29.88 -13.68 -16.77
C ALA A 36 -30.57 -14.64 -15.78
N ASP A 37 -29.83 -15.63 -15.29
CA ASP A 37 -30.34 -16.67 -14.39
C ASP A 37 -30.15 -16.31 -12.91
N LEU A 38 -29.50 -15.19 -12.61
CA LEU A 38 -29.18 -14.77 -11.24
C LEU A 38 -30.34 -14.00 -10.59
N PRO A 39 -30.63 -14.27 -9.30
CA PRO A 39 -31.60 -13.48 -8.56
C PRO A 39 -31.13 -12.03 -8.38
N LYS A 40 -32.08 -11.08 -8.41
CA LYS A 40 -31.85 -9.63 -8.29
C LYS A 40 -30.84 -9.19 -7.21
N PRO A 41 -30.87 -9.71 -5.95
CA PRO A 41 -29.87 -9.34 -4.95
C PRO A 41 -28.45 -9.73 -5.34
N THR A 42 -28.25 -10.91 -5.91
CA THR A 42 -26.95 -11.40 -6.37
C THR A 42 -26.43 -10.60 -7.54
N ALA A 43 -27.30 -10.20 -8.48
CA ALA A 43 -26.91 -9.30 -9.57
C ALA A 43 -26.44 -7.92 -9.08
N LYS A 44 -27.04 -7.40 -7.99
CA LYS A 44 -26.60 -6.15 -7.35
C LYS A 44 -25.22 -6.29 -6.69
N GLN A 45 -24.99 -7.40 -5.98
CA GLN A 45 -23.68 -7.69 -5.38
C GLN A 45 -22.59 -7.85 -6.45
N LEU A 46 -22.90 -8.54 -7.55
CA LEU A 46 -21.97 -8.69 -8.69
C LEU A 46 -21.60 -7.33 -9.29
N LYS A 47 -22.58 -6.41 -9.41
CA LYS A 47 -22.33 -5.04 -9.86
C LYS A 47 -21.39 -4.28 -8.90
N GLN A 48 -21.62 -4.38 -7.59
CA GLN A 48 -20.72 -3.76 -6.59
C GLN A 48 -19.32 -4.37 -6.65
N LEU A 49 -19.22 -5.68 -6.83
CA LEU A 49 -17.93 -6.37 -6.98
C LEU A 49 -17.14 -5.82 -8.17
N GLN A 50 -17.83 -5.61 -9.29
CA GLN A 50 -17.23 -5.12 -10.54
C GLN A 50 -16.88 -3.64 -10.51
N GLU A 51 -17.77 -2.78 -9.99
CA GLU A 51 -17.61 -1.32 -10.08
C GLU A 51 -16.83 -0.71 -8.91
N GLU A 52 -16.82 -1.36 -7.75
CA GLU A 52 -16.23 -0.79 -6.53
C GLU A 52 -15.07 -1.64 -6.00
N HIS A 53 -15.28 -2.94 -5.80
CA HIS A 53 -14.28 -3.79 -5.14
C HIS A 53 -13.10 -4.14 -6.05
N LEU A 54 -13.36 -4.51 -7.31
CA LEU A 54 -12.32 -4.89 -8.26
C LEU A 54 -11.36 -3.72 -8.56
N PRO A 55 -11.82 -2.49 -8.88
CA PRO A 55 -10.91 -1.36 -9.09
C PRO A 55 -10.13 -0.97 -7.83
N ARG A 56 -10.73 -1.15 -6.63
CA ARG A 56 -10.02 -0.93 -5.37
C ARG A 56 -8.91 -1.96 -5.16
N LEU A 57 -9.17 -3.23 -5.47
CA LEU A 57 -8.18 -4.29 -5.35
C LEU A 57 -7.01 -4.06 -6.32
N GLU A 58 -7.29 -3.80 -7.60
CA GLU A 58 -6.27 -3.45 -8.61
C GLU A 58 -5.42 -2.25 -8.15
N LYS A 59 -6.07 -1.23 -7.56
CA LYS A 59 -5.36 -0.09 -6.99
C LYS A 59 -4.46 -0.49 -5.81
N TYR A 60 -4.93 -1.32 -4.89
CA TYR A 60 -4.10 -1.75 -3.76
C TYR A 60 -2.89 -2.57 -4.21
N GLU A 61 -3.04 -3.43 -5.22
CA GLU A 61 -1.94 -4.18 -5.81
C GLU A 61 -0.88 -3.23 -6.41
N GLN A 62 -1.30 -2.24 -7.19
CA GLN A 62 -0.40 -1.21 -7.74
C GLN A 62 0.31 -0.42 -6.64
N GLN A 63 -0.40 -0.10 -5.54
CA GLN A 63 0.18 0.59 -4.40
C GLN A 63 1.22 -0.28 -3.68
N LEU A 64 0.96 -1.57 -3.52
CA LEU A 64 1.91 -2.52 -2.94
C LEU A 64 3.15 -2.71 -3.82
N GLU A 65 2.97 -2.76 -5.13
CA GLU A 65 4.07 -2.81 -6.10
C GLU A 65 4.94 -1.54 -6.01
N THR A 66 4.31 -0.36 -5.98
CA THR A 66 5.01 0.92 -5.82
C THR A 66 5.75 1.01 -4.48
N LEU A 67 5.13 0.49 -3.42
CA LEU A 67 5.69 0.48 -2.08
C LEU A 67 6.94 -0.42 -2.00
N GLY A 68 6.91 -1.58 -2.65
CA GLY A 68 8.02 -2.54 -2.70
C GLY A 68 8.40 -3.01 -1.29
N THR A 69 9.67 -2.86 -0.92
CA THR A 69 10.18 -3.20 0.42
C THR A 69 10.00 -2.08 1.45
N ARG A 70 9.58 -0.88 1.01
CA ARG A 70 9.53 0.32 1.83
C ARG A 70 8.25 0.35 2.67
N ASN A 71 8.23 1.17 3.73
CA ASN A 71 7.04 1.30 4.59
C ASN A 71 6.09 2.44 4.18
N SER A 72 6.54 3.36 3.33
CA SER A 72 5.74 4.48 2.84
C SER A 72 6.35 5.07 1.57
N TYR A 73 5.55 5.82 0.81
CA TYR A 73 6.01 6.63 -0.32
C TYR A 73 5.14 7.88 -0.46
N SER A 74 5.67 8.97 -1.02
CA SER A 74 4.88 10.18 -1.29
C SER A 74 3.95 9.96 -2.48
N LYS A 75 2.74 10.52 -2.40
CA LYS A 75 1.80 10.50 -3.52
C LYS A 75 2.31 11.30 -4.74
N THR A 76 3.07 12.37 -4.50
CA THR A 76 3.61 13.24 -5.57
C THR A 76 4.98 12.82 -6.06
N ASP A 77 5.73 12.08 -5.23
CA ASP A 77 7.08 11.60 -5.52
C ASP A 77 7.25 10.18 -4.92
N PRO A 78 6.92 9.12 -5.67
CA PRO A 78 6.97 7.75 -5.19
C PRO A 78 8.35 7.29 -4.71
N ASP A 79 9.42 8.02 -5.02
CA ASP A 79 10.77 7.70 -4.56
C ASP A 79 11.05 8.27 -3.16
N ALA A 80 10.33 9.30 -2.72
CA ALA A 80 10.47 9.86 -1.37
C ALA A 80 9.68 9.05 -0.34
N THR A 81 10.26 8.82 0.84
CA THR A 81 9.58 8.12 1.95
C THR A 81 9.23 9.10 3.07
N PHE A 82 8.19 8.80 3.84
CA PHE A 82 7.75 9.69 4.92
C PHE A 82 8.66 9.55 6.14
N MET A 83 9.30 10.64 6.53
CA MET A 83 10.25 10.70 7.65
C MET A 83 9.85 11.78 8.64
N ARG A 84 10.29 11.61 9.90
CA ARG A 84 10.18 12.69 10.89
C ARG A 84 11.32 13.66 10.69
N MET A 85 10.99 14.89 10.33
CA MET A 85 11.99 15.95 10.13
C MET A 85 12.32 16.65 11.46
N LYS A 86 13.55 17.18 11.55
CA LYS A 86 13.98 17.99 12.72
C LYS A 86 13.21 19.32 12.81
N GLU A 87 12.83 19.87 11.65
CA GLU A 87 12.06 21.11 11.50
C GLU A 87 10.56 20.91 11.78
N ASP A 88 10.20 20.01 12.69
CA ASP A 88 8.85 19.89 13.23
C ASP A 88 8.61 21.03 14.25
N HIS A 89 8.62 22.27 13.74
CA HIS A 89 8.46 23.49 14.54
C HIS A 89 7.13 23.50 15.29
N MET A 90 6.09 22.88 14.72
CA MET A 90 4.77 22.78 15.33
C MET A 90 4.66 21.60 16.32
N LYS A 91 5.72 20.78 16.47
CA LYS A 91 5.75 19.55 17.29
C LYS A 91 4.53 18.65 17.04
N ASN A 92 3.98 18.67 15.83
CA ASN A 92 2.64 18.16 15.57
C ASN A 92 2.61 16.68 15.20
N GLY A 93 3.77 16.02 15.10
CA GLY A 93 3.76 14.61 14.74
C GLY A 93 4.03 14.31 13.28
N GLN A 94 3.98 15.33 12.41
CA GLN A 94 3.75 15.08 11.00
C GLN A 94 5.00 14.57 10.29
N LEU A 95 4.88 13.40 9.65
CA LEU A 95 5.90 12.92 8.74
C LEU A 95 5.84 13.73 7.45
N LYS A 96 7.00 14.06 6.90
CA LYS A 96 7.13 14.74 5.61
C LYS A 96 7.85 13.81 4.64
N PRO A 97 7.50 13.83 3.35
CA PRO A 97 8.22 13.08 2.35
C PRO A 97 9.65 13.63 2.23
N ALA A 98 10.64 12.74 2.33
CA ALA A 98 12.05 13.11 2.31
C ALA A 98 12.92 11.96 1.77
N TYR A 99 14.16 12.32 1.45
CA TYR A 99 15.23 11.38 1.13
C TYR A 99 16.20 11.32 2.32
N ASN A 100 16.65 10.11 2.66
CA ASN A 100 17.66 9.92 3.68
C ASN A 100 19.02 9.86 2.99
N THR A 101 19.66 11.02 2.87
CA THR A 101 20.98 11.14 2.25
C THR A 101 22.08 10.82 3.24
N GLN A 102 23.04 9.99 2.83
CA GLN A 102 24.29 9.77 3.54
C GLN A 102 25.39 10.47 2.75
N ILE A 103 26.13 11.34 3.43
CA ILE A 103 27.14 12.19 2.79
C ILE A 103 28.46 11.99 3.54
N SER A 104 29.52 11.72 2.80
CA SER A 104 30.90 11.65 3.32
C SER A 104 31.61 12.96 3.04
N THR A 105 32.30 13.49 4.04
CA THR A 105 33.07 14.74 3.93
C THR A 105 34.51 14.55 4.41
N GLU A 106 35.44 15.24 3.75
CA GLU A 106 36.85 15.29 4.13
C GLU A 106 37.37 16.70 3.86
N ASN A 107 38.06 17.31 4.83
CA ASN A 107 38.63 18.65 4.71
C ASN A 107 37.64 19.72 4.20
N GLN A 108 36.38 19.68 4.67
CA GLN A 108 35.28 20.55 4.23
C GLN A 108 34.80 20.33 2.79
N PHE A 109 35.25 19.26 2.11
CA PHE A 109 34.73 18.84 0.82
C PHE A 109 33.79 17.64 0.97
N ILE A 110 32.78 17.57 0.12
CA ILE A 110 31.97 16.36 -0.04
C ILE A 110 32.74 15.39 -0.94
N THR A 111 33.04 14.19 -0.44
CA THR A 111 33.76 13.17 -1.21
C THR A 111 32.79 12.18 -1.87
N HIS A 112 31.72 11.81 -1.17
CA HIS A 112 30.72 10.85 -1.64
C HIS A 112 29.34 11.19 -1.10
N TYR A 113 28.30 10.77 -1.83
CA TYR A 113 26.91 10.83 -1.34
C TYR A 113 26.12 9.61 -1.83
N THR A 114 25.11 9.22 -1.07
CA THR A 114 24.15 8.19 -1.46
C THR A 114 22.79 8.47 -0.82
N ILE A 115 21.73 7.87 -1.37
CA ILE A 115 20.39 7.90 -0.80
C ILE A 115 20.13 6.53 -0.16
N ALA A 116 20.08 6.50 1.16
CA ALA A 116 19.79 5.30 1.93
C ALA A 116 18.28 5.15 2.14
N GLN A 117 17.61 4.40 1.27
CA GLN A 117 16.22 3.98 1.48
C GLN A 117 16.21 2.58 2.12
N LYS A 118 15.36 2.39 3.15
CA LYS A 118 15.15 1.09 3.80
C LYS A 118 14.06 0.30 3.09
#